data_AF-A0ABD4DHG0-F1
#
_entry.id   AF-A0ABD4DHG0-F1
#
_cell.length_a   1.000
_cell.length_b   1.000
_cell.length_c   1.000
_cell.angle_alpha   90.00
_cell.angle_beta   90.00
_cell.angle_gamma   90.00
#
_symmetry.space_group_name_H-M   'P 1'
#
loop_
_entity.id
_entity.type
_entity.pdbx_description
1 polymer ?
#
loop_
_entity_poly.entity_id
_entity_poly.type
_entity_poly.pdbx_seq_one_letter_code
_entity_poly.pdbx_strand_id
1 'polypeptide(L)'
;MEEKDRKQIKKTGRKPKIDPAVHRYSFNLNDKDNGKFLALFDQSGMKITAHFITACIFQKTVKTVKIDMDAVEYHAGLTQFFGQFRGIATNYNQVVKLLNTNFSDKKASAYLYKLEKQTAEMKELLLKVLIITEEFEKKYLNKE
;
A
#
# COMPACT_ATOMS: atom_id res chain seq x y z
N MET A 1 -33.36 -12.23 41.75
CA MET A 1 -33.87 -13.61 41.62
C MET A 1 -33.24 -14.18 40.37
N GLU A 2 -32.16 -14.97 40.54
CA GLU A 2 -31.45 -15.61 39.43
C GLU A 2 -32.24 -16.83 38.98
N GLU A 3 -32.86 -16.78 37.80
CA GLU A 3 -33.43 -17.99 37.18
C GLU A 3 -32.40 -18.59 36.22
N LYS A 4 -31.68 -19.59 36.73
CA LYS A 4 -30.76 -20.44 35.96
C LYS A 4 -31.56 -21.37 35.05
N ASP A 5 -31.85 -20.90 33.85
CA ASP A 5 -32.46 -21.72 32.81
C ASP A 5 -31.40 -22.65 32.18
N ARG A 6 -31.09 -23.76 32.87
CA ARG A 6 -30.15 -24.80 32.38
C ARG A 6 -30.80 -25.59 31.25
N LYS A 7 -30.74 -25.04 30.03
CA LYS A 7 -31.10 -25.78 28.81
C LYS A 7 -30.16 -26.98 28.65
N GLN A 8 -30.74 -28.18 28.68
CA GLN A 8 -30.06 -29.47 28.53
C GLN A 8 -29.16 -29.47 27.27
N ILE A 9 -27.85 -29.64 27.47
CA ILE A 9 -26.87 -29.73 26.39
C ILE A 9 -27.07 -31.07 25.67
N LYS A 10 -27.73 -31.06 24.51
CA LYS A 10 -27.80 -32.24 23.63
C LYS A 10 -26.39 -32.60 23.15
N LYS A 11 -25.97 -33.85 23.37
CA LYS A 11 -24.61 -34.38 23.08
C LYS A 11 -24.33 -34.58 21.58
N THR A 12 -25.27 -34.28 20.71
CA THR A 12 -25.18 -34.46 19.26
C THR A 12 -25.50 -33.15 18.54
N GLY A 13 -24.63 -32.75 17.61
CA GLY A 13 -24.76 -31.53 16.83
C GLY A 13 -23.71 -30.47 17.17
N ARG A 14 -23.79 -29.33 16.48
CA ARG A 14 -22.87 -28.20 16.67
C ARG A 14 -23.04 -27.63 18.09
N LYS A 15 -21.94 -27.50 18.83
CA LYS A 15 -21.93 -26.87 20.16
C LYS A 15 -22.60 -25.49 20.09
N PRO A 16 -23.58 -25.19 20.96
CA PRO A 16 -24.21 -23.88 21.01
C PRO A 16 -23.17 -22.78 21.28
N LYS A 17 -23.35 -21.61 20.68
CA LYS A 17 -22.54 -20.43 21.01
C LYS A 17 -22.93 -19.92 22.39
N ILE A 18 -21.97 -19.34 23.11
CA ILE A 18 -22.16 -18.73 24.44
C ILE A 18 -23.18 -17.59 24.34
N ASP A 19 -23.11 -16.79 23.27
CA ASP A 19 -24.07 -15.74 22.95
C ASP A 19 -24.56 -15.90 21.50
N PRO A 20 -25.74 -16.51 21.28
CA PRO A 20 -26.31 -16.68 19.95
C PRO A 20 -27.00 -15.39 19.47
N ALA A 21 -26.79 -15.03 18.20
CA ALA A 21 -27.56 -13.97 17.55
C ALA A 21 -29.02 -14.43 17.35
N VAL A 22 -29.88 -14.09 18.32
CA VAL A 22 -31.29 -14.52 18.38
C VAL A 22 -32.27 -13.50 17.78
N HIS A 23 -31.88 -12.23 17.70
CA HIS A 23 -32.74 -11.16 17.18
C HIS A 23 -32.58 -11.06 15.65
N ARG A 24 -33.70 -11.14 14.92
CA ARG A 24 -33.74 -10.98 13.46
C ARG A 24 -34.59 -9.78 13.09
N TYR A 25 -34.02 -8.87 12.30
CA TYR A 25 -34.70 -7.72 11.72
C TYR A 25 -34.76 -7.89 10.20
N SER A 26 -35.93 -7.63 9.63
CA SER A 26 -36.17 -7.67 8.18
C SER A 26 -36.56 -6.29 7.68
N PHE A 27 -35.96 -5.87 6.57
CA PHE A 27 -36.31 -4.64 5.87
C PHE A 27 -36.50 -4.96 4.38
N ASN A 28 -37.37 -4.20 3.73
CA ASN A 28 -37.66 -4.35 2.31
C ASN A 28 -37.02 -3.17 1.56
N LEU A 29 -36.41 -3.45 0.41
CA LEU A 29 -35.86 -2.45 -0.49
C LEU A 29 -36.74 -2.35 -1.74
N ASN A 30 -36.90 -1.14 -2.27
CA ASN A 30 -37.41 -0.95 -3.63
C ASN A 30 -36.29 -1.27 -4.65
N ASP A 31 -36.62 -1.36 -5.93
CA ASP A 31 -35.66 -1.73 -6.98
C ASP A 31 -34.45 -0.80 -7.05
N LYS A 32 -34.67 0.51 -6.86
CA LYS A 32 -33.62 1.53 -6.91
C LYS A 32 -32.61 1.36 -5.76
N ASP A 33 -33.11 1.11 -4.56
CA ASP A 33 -32.27 0.94 -3.37
C ASP A 33 -31.60 -0.43 -3.36
N ASN A 34 -32.26 -1.46 -3.91
CA ASN A 34 -31.65 -2.77 -4.12
C ASN A 34 -30.47 -2.71 -5.10
N GLY A 35 -30.59 -1.96 -6.20
CA GLY A 35 -29.48 -1.75 -7.14
C GLY A 35 -28.26 -1.10 -6.48
N LYS A 36 -28.47 -0.07 -5.65
CA LYS A 36 -27.40 0.56 -4.86
C LYS A 36 -26.79 -0.41 -3.84
N PHE A 37 -27.63 -1.20 -3.18
CA PHE A 37 -27.19 -2.18 -2.19
C PHE A 37 -26.24 -3.22 -2.80
N LEU A 38 -26.61 -3.80 -3.96
CA LEU A 38 -25.77 -4.77 -4.66
C LEU A 38 -24.44 -4.17 -5.10
N ALA A 39 -24.46 -2.95 -5.65
CA ALA A 39 -23.22 -2.26 -6.05
C ALA A 39 -22.25 -2.04 -4.87
N LEU A 40 -22.78 -1.67 -3.69
CA LEU A 40 -21.95 -1.51 -2.49
C LEU A 40 -21.49 -2.86 -1.92
N PHE A 41 -22.33 -3.90 -1.98
CA PHE A 41 -21.98 -5.24 -1.54
C PHE A 41 -20.83 -5.81 -2.36
N ASP A 42 -20.92 -5.72 -3.69
CA ASP A 42 -19.86 -6.16 -4.60
C ASP A 42 -18.55 -5.40 -4.36
N GLN A 43 -18.64 -4.07 -4.20
CA GLN A 43 -17.48 -3.23 -3.89
C GLN A 43 -16.83 -3.57 -2.55
N SER A 44 -17.59 -4.06 -1.57
CA SER A 44 -17.06 -4.42 -0.25
C SER A 44 -16.21 -5.70 -0.26
N GLY A 45 -16.33 -6.54 -1.29
CA GLY A 45 -15.64 -7.83 -1.40
C GLY A 45 -16.09 -8.87 -0.35
N MET A 46 -17.13 -8.59 0.44
CA MET A 46 -17.67 -9.54 1.41
C MET A 46 -18.47 -10.65 0.73
N LYS A 47 -18.36 -11.87 1.27
CA LYS A 47 -19.06 -13.05 0.73
C LYS A 47 -20.49 -13.22 1.26
N ILE A 48 -20.81 -12.57 2.39
CA ILE A 48 -22.07 -12.78 3.11
C ILE A 48 -22.76 -11.45 3.30
N THR A 49 -23.95 -11.33 2.72
CA THR A 49 -24.81 -10.14 2.73
C THR A 49 -25.14 -9.65 4.14
N ALA A 50 -25.41 -10.57 5.07
CA ALA A 50 -25.70 -10.24 6.46
C ALA A 50 -24.51 -9.56 7.17
N HIS A 51 -23.28 -10.03 6.91
CA HIS A 51 -22.08 -9.42 7.48
C HIS A 51 -21.87 -8.00 6.93
N PHE A 52 -22.09 -7.80 5.64
CA PHE A 52 -22.05 -6.47 5.03
C PHE A 52 -23.07 -5.51 5.66
N ILE A 53 -24.32 -5.92 5.80
CA ILE A 53 -25.37 -5.11 6.44
C ILE A 53 -24.98 -4.76 7.89
N THR A 54 -24.53 -5.74 8.69
CA THR A 54 -24.10 -5.48 10.07
C THR A 54 -22.90 -4.54 10.14
N ALA A 55 -21.94 -4.65 9.21
CA ALA A 55 -20.81 -3.75 9.13
C ALA A 55 -21.25 -2.33 8.75
N CYS A 56 -22.15 -2.17 7.78
CA CYS A 56 -22.70 -0.86 7.42
C CYS A 56 -23.42 -0.18 8.60
N ILE A 57 -24.25 -0.92 9.34
CA ILE A 57 -25.06 -0.38 10.46
C ILE A 57 -24.18 -0.05 11.67
N PHE A 58 -23.28 -0.97 12.07
CA PHE A 58 -22.55 -0.84 13.33
C PHE A 58 -21.11 -0.33 13.20
N GLN A 59 -20.49 -0.46 12.02
CA GLN A 59 -19.11 0.01 11.81
C GLN A 59 -19.06 1.37 11.10
N LYS A 60 -20.19 1.91 10.63
CA LYS A 60 -20.47 3.28 10.11
C LYS A 60 -19.52 3.83 9.02
N THR A 61 -18.39 3.19 8.72
CA THR A 61 -17.39 3.57 7.73
C THR A 61 -16.79 2.31 7.11
N VAL A 62 -17.54 1.62 6.27
CA VAL A 62 -16.92 0.72 5.29
C VAL A 62 -16.20 1.62 4.28
N LYS A 63 -14.95 1.98 4.58
CA LYS A 63 -14.09 2.70 3.63
C LYS A 63 -13.61 1.67 2.60
N THR A 64 -14.31 1.55 1.50
CA THR A 64 -13.79 0.82 0.33
C THR A 64 -12.72 1.70 -0.31
N VAL A 65 -11.46 1.45 0.03
CA VAL A 65 -10.32 2.03 -0.69
C VAL A 65 -10.10 1.15 -1.91
N LYS A 66 -10.49 1.64 -3.09
CA LYS A 66 -10.04 1.04 -4.35
C LYS A 66 -8.57 1.37 -4.49
N ILE A 67 -7.72 0.39 -4.20
CA ILE A 67 -6.27 0.50 -4.38
C ILE A 67 -6.02 0.17 -5.85
N ASP A 68 -5.54 1.16 -6.59
CA ASP A 68 -4.94 0.92 -7.90
C ASP A 68 -3.61 0.20 -7.68
N MET A 69 -3.57 -1.10 -8.02
CA MET A 69 -2.39 -1.93 -7.84
C MET A 69 -1.22 -1.44 -8.70
N ASP A 70 -1.50 -0.91 -9.88
CA ASP A 70 -0.48 -0.41 -10.81
C ASP A 70 0.17 0.86 -10.23
N ALA A 71 -0.63 1.74 -9.62
CA ALA A 71 -0.13 2.92 -8.93
C ALA A 71 0.74 2.57 -7.71
N VAL A 72 0.37 1.52 -6.97
CA VAL A 72 1.16 1.03 -5.83
C VAL A 72 2.50 0.44 -6.30
N GLU A 73 2.49 -0.37 -7.34
CA GLU A 73 3.71 -0.96 -7.91
C GLU A 73 4.63 0.12 -8.49
N TYR A 74 4.06 1.12 -9.17
CA TYR A 74 4.79 2.30 -9.64
C TYR A 74 5.46 3.06 -8.48
N HIS A 75 4.73 3.36 -7.40
CA HIS A 75 5.29 4.03 -6.23
C HIS A 75 6.37 3.19 -5.55
N ALA A 76 6.19 1.87 -5.44
CA ALA A 76 7.19 0.97 -4.90
C ALA A 76 8.48 0.98 -5.75
N GLY A 77 8.33 0.96 -7.08
CA GLY A 77 9.45 1.07 -8.02
C GLY A 77 10.23 2.38 -7.87
N LEU A 78 9.53 3.52 -7.79
CA LEU A 78 10.15 4.83 -7.52
C LEU A 78 10.89 4.87 -6.18
N THR A 79 10.29 4.28 -5.14
CA THR A 79 10.90 4.21 -3.82
C THR A 79 12.19 3.39 -3.85
N GLN A 80 12.17 2.24 -4.53
CA GLN A 80 13.35 1.40 -4.70
C GLN A 80 14.44 2.10 -5.50
N PHE A 81 14.07 2.78 -6.60
CA PHE A 81 14.98 3.60 -7.40
C PHE A 81 15.65 4.69 -6.54
N PHE A 82 14.88 5.42 -5.72
CA PHE A 82 15.43 6.40 -4.79
C PHE A 82 16.38 5.77 -3.75
N GLY A 83 16.08 4.55 -3.30
CA GLY A 83 16.96 3.77 -2.43
C GLY A 83 18.36 3.52 -3.02
N GLN A 84 18.46 3.32 -4.34
CA GLN A 84 19.74 3.14 -5.03
C GLN A 84 20.62 4.39 -4.94
N PHE A 85 20.06 5.60 -5.08
CA PHE A 85 20.82 6.86 -4.92
C PHE A 85 21.39 7.00 -3.53
N ARG A 86 20.63 6.65 -2.49
CA ARG A 86 21.09 6.68 -1.11
C ARG A 86 22.27 5.73 -0.89
N GLY A 87 22.22 4.55 -1.51
CA GLY A 87 23.32 3.58 -1.53
C GLY A 87 24.58 4.17 -2.17
N ILE A 88 24.44 4.75 -3.37
CA ILE A 88 25.55 5.41 -4.09
C ILE A 88 26.16 6.54 -3.24
N ALA A 89 25.33 7.39 -2.63
CA ALA A 89 25.80 8.50 -1.79
C ALA A 89 26.59 8.01 -0.57
N THR A 90 26.14 6.92 0.05
CA THR A 90 26.83 6.31 1.19
C THR A 90 28.20 5.75 0.75
N ASN A 91 28.23 5.01 -0.35
CA ASN A 91 29.46 4.45 -0.91
C ASN A 91 30.44 5.54 -1.34
N TYR A 92 29.96 6.61 -1.97
CA TYR A 92 30.77 7.76 -2.36
C TYR A 92 31.49 8.36 -1.14
N ASN A 93 30.75 8.64 -0.06
CA ASN A 93 31.32 9.19 1.16
C ASN A 93 32.36 8.26 1.80
N GLN A 94 32.10 6.94 1.80
CA GLN A 94 33.04 5.95 2.31
C GLN A 94 34.33 5.91 1.49
N VAL A 95 34.23 5.85 0.16
CA VAL A 95 35.39 5.81 -0.73
C VAL A 95 36.24 7.06 -0.57
N VAL A 96 35.64 8.25 -0.57
CA VAL A 96 36.40 9.51 -0.42
C VAL A 96 37.11 9.57 0.94
N LYS A 97 36.45 9.15 2.03
CA LYS A 97 37.10 9.05 3.35
C LYS A 97 38.28 8.08 3.34
N LEU A 98 38.09 6.88 2.76
CA LEU A 98 39.17 5.87 2.67
C LEU A 98 40.35 6.35 1.84
N LEU A 99 40.09 7.06 0.73
CA LEU A 99 41.13 7.66 -0.11
C LEU A 99 41.94 8.70 0.68
N ASN A 100 41.27 9.57 1.43
CA ASN A 100 41.90 10.60 2.24
C ASN A 100 42.74 10.05 3.41
N THR A 101 42.31 8.93 4.01
CA THR A 101 43.02 8.36 5.16
C THR A 101 44.18 7.43 4.79
N ASN A 102 44.07 6.67 3.70
CA ASN A 102 44.98 5.54 3.42
C ASN A 102 45.92 5.72 2.22
N PHE A 103 45.69 6.72 1.37
CA PHE A 103 46.49 6.91 0.15
C PHE A 103 47.26 8.23 0.19
N SER A 104 48.40 8.27 -0.53
CA SER A 104 49.12 9.52 -0.77
C SER A 104 48.34 10.43 -1.73
N ASP A 105 48.52 11.74 -1.60
CA ASP A 105 47.80 12.77 -2.37
C ASP A 105 47.81 12.51 -3.88
N LYS A 106 48.94 12.03 -4.42
CA LYS A 106 49.08 11.71 -5.85
C LYS A 106 48.19 10.54 -6.29
N LYS A 107 48.07 9.50 -5.46
CA LYS A 107 47.20 8.34 -5.73
C LYS A 107 45.73 8.68 -5.46
N ALA A 108 45.44 9.39 -4.38
CA ALA A 108 44.09 9.84 -4.05
C ALA A 108 43.52 10.72 -5.16
N SER A 109 44.29 11.70 -5.66
CA SER A 109 43.90 12.56 -6.78
C SER A 109 43.58 11.78 -8.06
N ALA A 110 44.37 10.75 -8.38
CA ALA A 110 44.12 9.91 -9.56
C ALA A 110 42.80 9.11 -9.47
N TYR A 111 42.44 8.63 -8.27
CA TYR A 111 41.16 7.95 -8.04
C TYR A 111 39.99 8.92 -8.01
N LEU A 112 40.16 10.10 -7.41
CA LEU A 112 39.14 11.15 -7.38
C LEU A 112 38.79 11.63 -8.80
N TYR A 113 39.78 11.76 -9.69
CA TYR A 113 39.52 12.10 -11.09
C TYR A 113 38.64 11.07 -11.81
N LYS A 114 38.85 9.78 -11.54
CA LYS A 114 37.98 8.71 -12.06
C LYS A 114 36.56 8.80 -11.49
N LEU A 115 36.46 9.06 -10.19
CA LEU A 115 35.18 9.21 -9.49
C LEU A 115 34.38 10.41 -10.01
N GLU A 116 35.06 11.53 -10.28
CA GLU A 116 34.48 12.73 -10.89
C GLU A 116 33.86 12.40 -12.26
N LYS A 117 34.61 11.69 -13.12
CA LYS A 117 34.11 11.28 -14.43
C LYS A 117 32.83 10.43 -14.33
N GLN A 118 32.82 9.43 -13.44
CA GLN A 118 31.62 8.60 -13.22
C GLN A 118 30.45 9.42 -12.65
N THR A 119 30.73 10.39 -11.79
CA THR A 119 29.71 11.27 -11.22
C THR A 119 29.10 12.19 -12.30
N ALA A 120 29.90 12.63 -13.26
CA ALA A 120 29.41 13.39 -14.42
C ALA A 120 28.48 12.55 -15.31
N GLU A 121 28.86 11.31 -15.62
CA GLU A 121 28.01 10.37 -16.38
C GLU A 121 26.67 10.09 -15.65
N MET A 122 26.73 9.90 -14.32
CA MET A 122 25.52 9.74 -13.50
C MET A 122 24.61 10.98 -13.55
N LYS A 123 25.18 12.18 -13.53
CA LYS A 123 24.42 13.43 -13.65
C LYS A 123 23.69 13.51 -14.99
N GLU A 124 24.33 13.13 -16.09
CA GLU A 124 23.69 13.12 -17.40
C GLU A 124 22.51 12.15 -17.47
N LEU A 125 22.65 10.96 -16.88
CA LEU A 125 21.56 9.98 -16.79
C LEU A 125 20.39 10.53 -15.96
N LEU A 126 20.68 11.18 -14.83
CA LEU A 126 19.68 11.81 -13.98
C LEU A 126 18.89 12.90 -14.71
N LEU A 127 19.57 13.73 -15.51
CA LEU A 127 18.90 14.74 -16.33
C LEU A 127 17.99 14.10 -17.38
N LYS A 128 18.41 13.01 -18.03
CA LYS A 128 17.56 12.27 -18.97
C LYS A 128 16.32 11.70 -18.28
N VAL A 129 16.46 11.13 -17.09
CA VAL A 129 15.32 10.63 -16.30
C VAL A 129 14.36 11.77 -15.98
N LEU A 130 14.86 12.93 -15.57
CA LEU A 130 14.02 14.09 -15.27
C LEU A 130 13.22 14.56 -16.50
N ILE A 131 13.86 14.65 -17.67
CA ILE A 131 13.20 15.01 -18.93
C ILE A 131 12.09 14.01 -19.27
N ILE A 132 12.38 12.70 -19.21
CA ILE A 132 11.40 11.65 -19.50
C ILE A 132 10.20 11.72 -18.54
N THR A 133 10.46 12.00 -17.25
CA THR A 133 9.40 12.17 -16.26
C THR A 133 8.53 13.39 -16.58
N GLU A 134 9.11 14.54 -16.94
CA GLU A 134 8.34 15.72 -17.35
C GLU A 134 7.49 15.46 -18.61
N GLU A 135 8.04 14.74 -19.59
CA GLU A 135 7.30 14.35 -20.80
C GLU A 135 6.12 13.42 -20.46
N PHE A 136 6.34 12.45 -19.57
CA PHE A 136 5.29 11.56 -19.09
C PHE A 136 4.19 12.32 -18.35
N GLU A 137 4.56 13.22 -17.43
CA GLU A 137 3.62 14.06 -16.68
C GLU A 137 2.76 14.91 -17.62
N LYS A 138 3.36 15.59 -18.60
CA LYS A 138 2.63 16.39 -19.59
C LYS A 138 1.66 15.55 -20.43
N LYS A 139 2.04 14.33 -20.81
CA LYS A 139 1.24 13.50 -21.72
C LYS A 139 0.11 12.74 -21.04
N TYR A 140 0.28 12.34 -19.78
CA TYR A 140 -0.62 11.41 -19.10
C TYR A 140 -1.24 11.94 -17.81
N LEU A 141 -0.59 12.86 -17.10
CA LEU A 141 -1.07 13.39 -15.81
C LEU A 141 -1.72 14.78 -15.94
N ASN A 142 -1.15 15.67 -16.75
CA ASN A 142 -1.68 17.02 -16.99
C ASN A 142 -2.64 17.05 -18.19
N LYS A 143 -3.69 16.22 -18.16
CA LYS A 143 -4.84 16.38 -19.08
C LYS A 143 -5.84 17.35 -18.46
N GLU A 144 -5.56 18.65 -18.60
CA GLU A 144 -6.56 19.72 -18.62
C GLU A 144 -6.42 20.50 -19.92
#